data_AF-A0A6C2CB51-F1
#
_entry.id   AF-A0A6C2CB51-F1
#
_cell.length_a   1.000
_cell.length_b   1.000
_cell.length_c   1.000
_cell.angle_alpha   90.00
_cell.angle_beta   90.00
_cell.angle_gamma   90.00
#
_symmetry.space_group_name_H-M   'P 1'
#
loop_
_entity.id
_entity.type
_entity.pdbx_description
1 polymer ?
#
loop_
_entity_poly.entity_id
_entity_poly.type
_entity_poly.pdbx_seq_one_letter_code
_entity_poly.pdbx_strand_id
1 'polypeptide(L)'
;LGLIAVGMSTTFNAQHLLGQDLNGNPGTNFFTPPTVGVQRFSDASTASPQVDFADVSKLSGDDYKLTFTNTTGGYSLTRISDGASVTAANIGLSITPAATSTVGDSFMILPTRNAAANIGVSISDTRMVAAAAPIASAATSGNLGTASISAPVVSSTTDLASFGTAAAPLKLTYSGGNISGFPATLPVTYTPLSGSPITLAAPVASVPYSSGMSIAVGGVSFTLSGAMQDQDSFTLGPNAGGVSDSRNAVQLGNLQTTKTLLSANGSPSATFQSVYSQTVSAVGNKAREVKVNRDAQESLVNQATQAQQSVAGVNLDEEAANLIRYQQAYQAAGKVMNIASKLFDQVLALGQ
;
A
#
# COMPACT_ATOMS: atom_id res chain seq x y z
N LEU A 1 0.13 -5.71 -4.68
CA LEU A 1 -1.35 -5.81 -4.78
C LEU A 1 -2.03 -5.30 -3.52
N GLY A 2 -1.83 -5.94 -2.36
CA GLY A 2 -2.40 -5.49 -1.08
C GLY A 2 -2.19 -4.02 -0.74
N LEU A 3 -0.97 -3.50 -0.95
CA LEU A 3 -0.64 -2.09 -0.73
C LEU A 3 -1.52 -1.14 -1.55
N ILE A 4 -1.86 -1.51 -2.78
CA ILE A 4 -2.74 -0.71 -3.64
C ILE A 4 -4.16 -0.70 -3.08
N ALA A 5 -4.65 -1.85 -2.59
CA ALA A 5 -5.97 -1.94 -1.99
C ALA A 5 -6.09 -1.10 -0.72
N VAL A 6 -5.08 -1.14 0.17
CA VAL A 6 -5.02 -0.26 1.36
C VAL A 6 -4.97 1.22 0.95
N GLY A 7 -4.08 1.58 0.02
CA GLY A 7 -3.96 2.95 -0.45
C GLY A 7 -5.27 3.48 -1.03
N MET A 8 -5.84 2.73 -1.98
CA MET A 8 -7.07 3.10 -2.68
C MET A 8 -8.24 3.25 -1.71
N SER A 9 -8.50 2.23 -0.87
CA SER A 9 -9.62 2.28 0.09
C SER A 9 -9.46 3.45 1.07
N THR A 10 -8.28 3.63 1.66
CA THR A 10 -8.04 4.70 2.64
C THR A 10 -8.12 6.09 2.01
N THR A 11 -7.43 6.36 0.90
CA THR A 11 -7.44 7.72 0.32
C THR A 11 -8.75 8.06 -0.35
N PHE A 12 -9.42 7.09 -0.98
CA PHE A 12 -10.72 7.32 -1.59
C PHE A 12 -11.77 7.56 -0.51
N ASN A 13 -11.77 6.78 0.58
CA ASN A 13 -12.65 7.04 1.71
C ASN A 13 -12.39 8.41 2.33
N ALA A 14 -11.12 8.75 2.59
CA ALA A 14 -10.77 10.05 3.16
C ALA A 14 -11.31 11.20 2.31
N GLN A 15 -11.18 11.15 0.98
CA GLN A 15 -11.72 12.17 0.10
C GLN A 15 -13.26 12.13 0.00
N HIS A 16 -13.86 10.93 0.02
CA HIS A 16 -15.30 10.78 -0.06
C HIS A 16 -16.00 11.36 1.19
N LEU A 17 -15.41 11.19 2.38
CA LEU A 17 -15.87 11.78 3.64
C LEU A 17 -15.86 13.32 3.65
N LEU A 18 -15.07 13.97 2.78
CA LEU A 18 -15.01 15.43 2.64
C LEU A 18 -16.10 16.01 1.73
N GLY A 19 -16.88 15.15 1.07
CA GLY A 19 -18.02 15.54 0.24
C GLY A 19 -19.37 15.45 0.96
N GLN A 20 -20.42 15.76 0.22
CA GLN A 20 -21.80 15.46 0.58
C GLN A 20 -22.52 14.70 -0.53
N ASP A 21 -23.46 13.84 -0.12
CA ASP A 21 -24.28 12.99 -0.99
C ASP A 21 -25.43 13.76 -1.65
N LEU A 22 -26.27 13.07 -2.43
CA LEU A 22 -27.41 13.70 -3.13
C LEU A 22 -28.45 14.30 -2.16
N ASN A 23 -28.50 13.80 -0.92
CA ASN A 23 -29.42 14.25 0.12
C ASN A 23 -28.83 15.38 0.98
N GLY A 24 -27.58 15.80 0.71
CA GLY A 24 -26.86 16.80 1.50
C GLY A 24 -26.26 16.25 2.79
N ASN A 25 -26.21 14.92 2.97
CA ASN A 25 -25.53 14.31 4.11
C ASN A 25 -24.03 14.21 3.85
N PRO A 26 -23.17 14.31 4.88
CA PRO A 26 -21.74 14.03 4.74
C PRO A 26 -21.49 12.65 4.14
N GLY A 27 -20.46 12.54 3.31
CA GLY A 27 -20.07 11.27 2.72
C GLY A 27 -19.72 10.22 3.79
N THR A 28 -19.90 8.95 3.45
CA THR A 28 -19.49 7.80 4.28
C THR A 28 -18.27 7.10 3.67
N ASN A 29 -17.79 6.01 4.26
CA ASN A 29 -16.77 5.18 3.61
C ASN A 29 -17.30 4.60 2.29
N PHE A 30 -16.55 4.78 1.20
CA PHE A 30 -16.90 4.21 -0.10
C PHE A 30 -16.52 2.73 -0.20
N PHE A 31 -15.32 2.41 0.28
CA PHE A 31 -14.79 1.05 0.40
C PHE A 31 -14.77 0.61 1.87
N THR A 32 -14.71 -0.70 2.11
CA THR A 32 -14.47 -1.25 3.44
C THR A 32 -13.11 -0.75 3.97
N PRO A 33 -13.04 -0.15 5.18
CA PRO A 33 -11.77 0.25 5.75
C PRO A 33 -10.83 -0.95 5.91
N PRO A 34 -9.56 -0.84 5.48
CA PRO A 34 -8.62 -1.94 5.59
C PRO A 34 -8.22 -2.15 7.05
N THR A 35 -8.03 -3.40 7.44
CA THR A 35 -7.52 -3.78 8.77
C THR A 35 -6.15 -4.43 8.65
N VAL A 36 -5.25 -4.15 9.58
CA VAL A 36 -3.94 -4.81 9.62
C VAL A 36 -4.11 -6.23 10.16
N GLY A 37 -3.59 -7.22 9.45
CA GLY A 37 -3.56 -8.59 9.93
C GLY A 37 -2.49 -8.76 11.02
N VAL A 38 -2.86 -9.34 12.15
CA VAL A 38 -1.92 -9.70 13.22
C VAL A 38 -2.04 -11.20 13.47
N GLN A 39 -0.94 -11.93 13.30
CA GLN A 39 -0.88 -13.37 13.54
C GLN A 39 0.14 -13.67 14.62
N ARG A 40 -0.20 -14.51 15.58
CA ARG A 40 0.71 -14.92 16.66
C ARG A 40 1.64 -16.04 16.19
N PHE A 41 2.91 -15.99 16.56
CA PHE A 41 3.91 -17.01 16.17
C PHE A 41 3.87 -18.33 16.98
N SER A 42 2.81 -18.56 17.75
CA SER A 42 2.64 -19.60 18.79
C SER A 42 3.37 -19.27 20.09
N ASP A 43 2.61 -19.05 21.17
CA ASP A 43 2.91 -19.26 22.60
C ASP A 43 1.64 -18.95 23.43
N ALA A 44 1.62 -19.39 24.70
CA ALA A 44 0.47 -19.45 25.63
C ALA A 44 -0.20 -18.10 26.03
N SER A 45 0.25 -16.97 25.48
CA SER A 45 -0.21 -15.61 25.80
C SER A 45 -1.49 -15.24 25.03
N THR A 46 -2.53 -14.77 25.72
CA THR A 46 -3.77 -14.23 25.10
C THR A 46 -3.64 -12.76 24.69
N ALA A 47 -2.46 -12.15 24.86
CA ALA A 47 -2.21 -10.77 24.47
C ALA A 47 -2.27 -10.61 22.95
N SER A 48 -2.89 -9.53 22.47
CA SER A 48 -2.87 -9.15 21.05
C SER A 48 -2.64 -7.65 20.93
N PRO A 49 -1.55 -7.20 20.30
CA PRO A 49 -1.36 -5.78 20.04
C PRO A 49 -2.44 -5.26 19.08
N GLN A 50 -2.88 -4.03 19.31
CA GLN A 50 -3.65 -3.29 18.31
C GLN A 50 -2.68 -2.67 17.32
N VAL A 51 -2.94 -2.86 16.03
CA VAL A 51 -2.11 -2.29 14.95
C VAL A 51 -3.01 -1.61 13.94
N ASP A 52 -2.76 -0.32 13.71
CA ASP A 52 -3.52 0.50 12.78
C ASP A 52 -2.61 1.19 11.77
N PHE A 53 -3.21 1.62 10.66
CA PHE A 53 -2.55 2.50 9.71
C PHE A 53 -2.47 3.91 10.27
N ALA A 54 -1.25 4.46 10.34
CA ALA A 54 -1.01 5.85 10.69
C ALA A 54 -0.77 6.71 9.44
N ASP A 55 -0.02 6.18 8.47
CA ASP A 55 0.34 6.90 7.26
C ASP A 55 0.52 5.93 6.09
N VAL A 56 -0.46 5.89 5.18
CA VAL A 56 -0.46 4.98 4.04
C VAL A 56 0.67 5.25 3.04
N SER A 57 1.23 6.46 3.04
CA SER A 57 2.34 6.79 2.13
C SER A 57 3.65 6.12 2.54
N LYS A 58 3.80 5.75 3.81
CA LYS A 58 4.99 5.08 4.35
C LYS A 58 4.89 3.55 4.33
N LEU A 59 3.72 3.01 4.01
CA LEU A 59 3.54 1.57 3.90
C LEU A 59 4.38 1.01 2.73
N SER A 60 4.95 -0.16 2.97
CA SER A 60 5.54 -0.99 1.92
C SER A 60 4.70 -2.25 1.70
N GLY A 61 5.14 -3.09 0.76
CA GLY A 61 4.56 -4.43 0.54
C GLY A 61 5.12 -5.50 1.48
N ASP A 62 5.88 -5.13 2.50
CA ASP A 62 6.56 -6.07 3.40
C ASP A 62 5.69 -6.49 4.59
N ASP A 63 6.07 -7.62 5.18
CA ASP A 63 5.58 -8.08 6.47
C ASP A 63 6.64 -7.85 7.56
N TYR A 64 6.19 -7.81 8.81
CA TYR A 64 7.05 -7.48 9.94
C TYR A 64 6.86 -8.45 11.10
N LYS A 65 7.95 -8.83 11.75
CA LYS A 65 7.92 -9.51 13.05
C LYS A 65 7.98 -8.47 14.16
N LEU A 66 6.97 -8.43 15.00
CA LEU A 66 6.97 -7.72 16.27
C LEU A 66 7.41 -8.67 17.37
N THR A 67 8.33 -8.23 18.24
CA THR A 67 8.73 -8.97 19.44
C THR A 67 8.68 -8.05 20.66
N PHE A 68 7.98 -8.44 21.71
CA PHE A 68 7.95 -7.65 22.95
C PHE A 68 9.25 -7.81 23.73
N THR A 69 9.84 -6.68 24.13
CA THR A 69 11.17 -6.60 24.77
C THR A 69 11.10 -6.27 26.26
N ASN A 70 9.97 -5.76 26.75
CA ASN A 70 9.74 -5.55 28.18
C ASN A 70 8.23 -5.70 28.53
N THR A 71 7.92 -5.76 29.82
CA THR A 71 6.54 -5.89 30.35
C THR A 71 5.75 -4.57 30.34
N THR A 72 6.40 -3.45 30.00
CA THR A 72 5.79 -2.12 29.91
C THR A 72 5.41 -1.75 28.47
N GLY A 73 5.37 -2.74 27.57
CA GLY A 73 4.96 -2.55 26.17
C GLY A 73 6.06 -2.12 25.21
N GLY A 74 7.33 -2.14 25.61
CA GLY A 74 8.45 -2.01 24.69
C GLY A 74 8.47 -3.16 23.68
N TYR A 75 8.68 -2.84 22.41
CA TYR A 75 8.75 -3.82 21.33
C TYR A 75 9.84 -3.49 20.33
N SER A 76 10.31 -4.50 19.61
CA SER A 76 11.13 -4.37 18.41
C SER A 76 10.33 -4.83 17.19
N LEU A 77 10.58 -4.19 16.05
CA LEU A 77 10.03 -4.58 14.75
C LEU A 77 11.16 -4.94 13.81
N THR A 78 11.02 -6.07 13.14
CA THR A 78 11.98 -6.56 12.14
C THR A 78 11.23 -6.82 10.84
N ARG A 79 11.69 -6.22 9.74
CA ARG A 79 11.14 -6.50 8.41
C ARG A 79 11.54 -7.90 7.98
N ILE A 80 10.59 -8.68 7.46
CA ILE A 80 10.82 -10.09 7.11
C ILE A 80 11.67 -10.25 5.84
N SER A 81 11.58 -9.31 4.90
CA SER A 81 12.24 -9.43 3.59
C SER A 81 13.75 -9.27 3.64
N ASP A 82 14.28 -8.42 4.53
CA ASP A 82 15.72 -8.13 4.64
C ASP A 82 16.29 -8.28 6.07
N GLY A 83 15.45 -8.55 7.07
CA GLY A 83 15.86 -8.65 8.47
C GLY A 83 16.19 -7.31 9.13
N ALA A 84 15.90 -6.17 8.48
CA ALA A 84 16.21 -4.86 9.01
C ALA A 84 15.31 -4.50 10.21
N SER A 85 15.90 -3.87 11.23
CA SER A 85 15.16 -3.27 12.35
C SER A 85 14.48 -1.99 11.91
N VAL A 86 13.19 -1.83 12.23
CA VAL A 86 12.37 -0.68 11.83
C VAL A 86 11.54 -0.18 13.01
N THR A 87 10.95 1.01 12.87
CA THR A 87 9.97 1.56 13.83
C THR A 87 8.60 1.61 13.19
N ALA A 88 7.52 1.51 13.98
CA ALA A 88 6.15 1.56 13.48
C ALA A 88 5.88 2.84 12.68
N ALA A 89 6.33 3.99 13.19
CA ALA A 89 6.17 5.28 12.52
C ALA A 89 6.87 5.36 11.15
N ASN A 90 8.05 4.72 11.00
CA ASN A 90 8.79 4.72 9.73
C ASN A 90 8.12 3.86 8.65
N ILE A 91 7.31 2.88 9.06
CA ILE A 91 6.57 2.00 8.16
C ILE A 91 5.09 2.38 8.05
N GLY A 92 4.68 3.53 8.59
CA GLY A 92 3.31 4.03 8.47
C GLY A 92 2.28 3.33 9.36
N LEU A 93 2.72 2.66 10.42
CA LEU A 93 1.86 1.98 11.38
C LEU A 93 1.87 2.65 12.74
N SER A 94 0.76 2.50 13.47
CA SER A 94 0.68 2.72 14.91
C SER A 94 0.49 1.37 15.59
N ILE A 95 1.24 1.11 16.64
CA ILE A 95 1.12 -0.12 17.42
C ILE A 95 0.88 0.24 18.87
N THR A 96 -0.24 -0.24 19.40
CA THR A 96 -0.55 -0.17 20.82
C THR A 96 -0.31 -1.55 21.43
N PRO A 97 0.73 -1.69 22.27
CA PRO A 97 1.00 -2.91 23.03
C PRO A 97 -0.21 -3.36 23.85
N ALA A 98 -0.45 -4.66 23.95
CA ALA A 98 -1.40 -5.18 24.93
C ALA A 98 -0.78 -5.14 26.33
N ALA A 99 -1.56 -4.72 27.32
CA ALA A 99 -1.11 -4.66 28.71
C ALA A 99 -0.75 -6.04 29.30
N THR A 100 -1.23 -7.13 28.68
CA THR A 100 -0.97 -8.52 29.07
C THR A 100 0.21 -9.15 28.32
N SER A 101 0.92 -8.40 27.47
CA SER A 101 2.05 -8.91 26.71
C SER A 101 3.22 -9.31 27.60
N THR A 102 3.81 -10.48 27.35
CA THR A 102 5.04 -10.93 28.03
C THR A 102 6.28 -10.72 27.17
N VAL A 103 7.44 -10.60 27.82
CA VAL A 103 8.72 -10.48 27.12
C VAL A 103 8.98 -11.76 26.32
N GLY A 104 9.33 -11.61 25.04
CA GLY A 104 9.51 -12.71 24.10
C GLY A 104 8.31 -12.99 23.21
N ASP A 105 7.11 -12.50 23.57
CA ASP A 105 5.91 -12.67 22.76
C ASP A 105 6.14 -12.10 21.35
N SER A 106 5.86 -12.93 20.35
CA SER A 106 6.15 -12.63 18.95
C SER A 106 4.89 -12.68 18.07
N PHE A 107 4.74 -11.66 17.22
CA PHE A 107 3.61 -11.51 16.30
C PHE A 107 4.11 -11.21 14.89
N MET A 108 3.50 -11.82 13.89
CA MET A 108 3.59 -11.42 12.50
C MET A 108 2.55 -10.34 12.23
N ILE A 109 3.03 -9.18 11.80
CA ILE A 109 2.22 -8.07 11.33
C ILE A 109 2.19 -8.14 9.80
N LEU A 110 0.98 -8.17 9.26
CA LEU A 110 0.67 -8.35 7.84
C LEU A 110 -0.14 -7.15 7.35
N PRO A 111 0.47 -5.95 7.19
CA PRO A 111 -0.28 -4.73 6.94
C PRO A 111 -1.11 -4.78 5.66
N THR A 112 -0.55 -5.33 4.60
CA THR A 112 -1.18 -5.26 3.27
C THR A 112 -1.64 -6.62 2.73
N ARG A 113 -1.17 -7.73 3.30
CA ARG A 113 -1.32 -9.08 2.72
C ARG A 113 -2.76 -9.47 2.39
N ASN A 114 -3.70 -9.21 3.30
CA ASN A 114 -5.11 -9.60 3.14
C ASN A 114 -5.99 -8.49 2.55
N ALA A 115 -5.46 -7.27 2.39
CA ALA A 115 -6.26 -6.11 2.02
C ALA A 115 -6.91 -6.25 0.64
N ALA A 116 -6.21 -6.88 -0.33
CA ALA A 116 -6.76 -7.09 -1.67
C ALA A 116 -7.90 -8.14 -1.70
N ALA A 117 -7.92 -9.10 -0.77
CA ALA A 117 -8.98 -10.08 -0.68
C ALA A 117 -10.23 -9.53 0.04
N ASN A 118 -10.02 -8.59 0.96
CA ASN A 118 -11.08 -8.06 1.84
C ASN A 118 -11.62 -6.69 1.39
N ILE A 119 -11.09 -6.12 0.31
CA ILE A 119 -11.63 -4.87 -0.24
C ILE A 119 -13.03 -5.11 -0.79
N GLY A 120 -13.98 -4.30 -0.33
CA GLY A 120 -15.36 -4.33 -0.77
C GLY A 120 -15.90 -2.92 -0.93
N VAL A 121 -16.94 -2.76 -1.73
CA VAL A 121 -17.67 -1.49 -1.86
C VAL A 121 -18.74 -1.44 -0.77
N SER A 122 -18.69 -0.40 0.05
CA SER A 122 -19.64 -0.17 1.15
C SER A 122 -20.90 0.57 0.68
N ILE A 123 -20.81 1.30 -0.44
CA ILE A 123 -21.94 2.02 -1.02
C ILE A 123 -22.83 1.06 -1.81
N SER A 124 -24.08 0.94 -1.39
CA SER A 124 -25.10 0.15 -2.09
C SER A 124 -26.08 1.02 -2.89
N ASP A 125 -26.21 2.30 -2.55
CA ASP A 125 -27.09 3.26 -3.22
C ASP A 125 -26.26 4.37 -3.89
N THR A 126 -26.48 4.59 -5.19
CA THR A 126 -25.77 5.62 -5.97
C THR A 126 -26.00 7.03 -5.44
N ARG A 127 -27.09 7.27 -4.71
CA ARG A 127 -27.38 8.58 -4.09
C ARG A 127 -26.42 8.91 -2.94
N MET A 128 -25.78 7.89 -2.35
CA MET A 128 -24.80 8.07 -1.27
C MET A 128 -23.40 8.45 -1.78
N VAL A 129 -23.22 8.56 -3.11
CA VAL A 129 -21.95 9.03 -3.68
C VAL A 129 -21.81 10.52 -3.38
N ALA A 130 -20.83 10.85 -2.55
CA ALA A 130 -20.56 12.18 -2.06
C ALA A 130 -19.81 13.04 -3.10
N ALA A 131 -20.49 13.38 -4.20
CA ALA A 131 -19.90 14.05 -5.35
C ALA A 131 -19.71 15.57 -5.15
N ALA A 132 -20.52 16.19 -4.29
CA ALA A 132 -20.54 17.63 -4.07
C ALA A 132 -19.64 18.04 -2.90
N ALA A 133 -19.14 19.28 -2.91
CA ALA A 133 -18.52 19.83 -1.70
C ALA A 133 -19.61 20.34 -0.73
N PRO A 134 -19.43 20.17 0.59
CA PRO A 134 -20.47 20.47 1.58
C PRO A 134 -20.65 21.96 1.85
N ILE A 135 -19.67 22.80 1.47
CA ILE A 135 -19.72 24.25 1.66
C ILE A 135 -19.68 24.96 0.31
N ALA A 136 -20.56 25.94 0.17
CA ALA A 136 -20.60 26.87 -0.94
C ALA A 136 -20.28 28.28 -0.45
N SER A 137 -19.69 29.08 -1.33
CA SER A 137 -19.48 30.50 -1.11
C SER A 137 -20.24 31.33 -2.13
N ALA A 138 -20.65 32.54 -1.74
CA ALA A 138 -21.27 33.49 -2.65
C ALA A 138 -20.96 34.92 -2.23
N ALA A 139 -20.75 35.81 -3.22
CA ALA A 139 -20.72 37.25 -2.99
C ALA A 139 -22.14 37.78 -2.79
N THR A 140 -22.33 38.71 -1.85
CA THR A 140 -23.63 39.34 -1.63
C THR A 140 -23.94 40.33 -2.77
N SER A 141 -25.21 40.40 -3.19
CA SER A 141 -25.65 41.27 -4.30
C SER A 141 -25.52 42.79 -4.04
N GLY A 142 -25.17 43.18 -2.81
CA GLY A 142 -24.95 44.58 -2.42
C GLY A 142 -23.48 45.00 -2.39
N ASN A 143 -22.56 44.16 -2.85
CA ASN A 143 -21.14 44.50 -2.92
C ASN A 143 -20.92 45.62 -3.93
N LEU A 144 -20.09 46.60 -3.54
CA LEU A 144 -19.71 47.76 -4.33
C LEU A 144 -18.37 47.53 -5.05
N GLY A 145 -17.52 46.65 -4.51
CA GLY A 145 -16.24 46.28 -5.11
C GLY A 145 -16.33 45.26 -6.24
N THR A 146 -15.18 44.95 -6.83
CA THR A 146 -14.99 43.90 -7.85
C THR A 146 -14.47 42.60 -7.26
N ALA A 147 -14.49 42.48 -5.93
CA ALA A 147 -13.93 41.35 -5.25
C ALA A 147 -14.75 40.06 -5.43
N SER A 148 -14.05 38.94 -5.55
CA SER A 148 -14.61 37.61 -5.74
C SER A 148 -14.09 36.65 -4.68
N ILE A 149 -14.91 35.65 -4.36
CA ILE A 149 -14.56 34.52 -3.49
C ILE A 149 -14.52 33.25 -4.34
N SER A 150 -13.47 32.45 -4.19
CA SER A 150 -13.42 31.16 -4.86
C SER A 150 -14.31 30.12 -4.17
N ALA A 151 -14.62 29.05 -4.91
CA ALA A 151 -15.34 27.91 -4.38
C ALA A 151 -14.52 27.26 -3.25
N PRO A 152 -15.08 27.04 -2.04
CA PRO A 152 -14.30 26.56 -0.92
C PRO A 152 -13.83 25.12 -1.12
N VAL A 153 -12.65 24.80 -0.59
CA VAL A 153 -12.08 23.45 -0.54
C VAL A 153 -12.13 22.97 0.90
N VAL A 154 -12.66 21.77 1.10
CA VAL A 154 -12.85 21.18 2.43
C VAL A 154 -11.77 20.13 2.66
N SER A 155 -11.02 20.27 3.75
CA SER A 155 -9.99 19.35 4.22
C SER A 155 -10.36 18.65 5.52
N SER A 156 -11.40 19.12 6.23
CA SER A 156 -11.99 18.46 7.39
C SER A 156 -13.47 18.80 7.51
N THR A 157 -14.27 17.84 7.98
CA THR A 157 -15.71 18.00 8.18
C THR A 157 -16.11 18.26 9.64
N THR A 158 -15.16 18.25 10.58
CA THR A 158 -15.42 18.35 12.03
C THR A 158 -16.15 19.63 12.42
N ASP A 159 -15.77 20.76 11.83
CA ASP A 159 -16.24 22.09 12.24
C ASP A 159 -17.24 22.73 11.26
N LEU A 160 -17.83 21.95 10.33
CA LEU A 160 -18.71 22.50 9.30
C LEU A 160 -19.94 23.23 9.86
N ALA A 161 -20.42 22.82 11.04
CA ALA A 161 -21.52 23.50 11.73
C ALA A 161 -21.20 24.97 12.08
N SER A 162 -19.92 25.33 12.18
CA SER A 162 -19.46 26.70 12.45
C SER A 162 -19.70 27.66 11.27
N PHE A 163 -20.07 27.14 10.10
CA PHE A 163 -20.42 27.93 8.91
C PHE A 163 -21.93 28.24 8.83
N GLY A 164 -22.68 27.96 9.90
CA GLY A 164 -24.10 28.29 10.00
C GLY A 164 -25.00 27.29 9.27
N THR A 165 -26.16 27.78 8.81
CA THR A 165 -27.19 26.96 8.15
C THR A 165 -27.45 27.48 6.75
N ALA A 166 -28.17 26.72 5.92
CA ALA A 166 -28.58 27.19 4.59
C ALA A 166 -29.41 28.49 4.64
N ALA A 167 -30.16 28.72 5.72
CA ALA A 167 -30.96 29.94 5.92
C ALA A 167 -30.16 31.11 6.52
N ALA A 168 -29.10 30.81 7.28
CA ALA A 168 -28.25 31.78 7.93
C ALA A 168 -26.78 31.33 7.80
N PRO A 169 -26.18 31.48 6.60
CA PRO A 169 -24.78 31.14 6.39
C PRO A 169 -23.87 32.12 7.13
N LEU A 170 -22.63 31.71 7.41
CA LEU A 170 -21.61 32.59 7.93
C LEU A 170 -21.39 33.76 6.96
N LYS A 171 -21.40 34.99 7.48
CA LYS A 171 -21.18 36.19 6.69
C LYS A 171 -19.83 36.81 7.03
N LEU A 172 -18.94 36.83 6.05
CA LEU A 172 -17.71 37.61 6.10
C LEU A 172 -17.97 39.02 5.58
N THR A 173 -17.45 40.04 6.26
CA THR A 173 -17.63 41.45 5.86
C THR A 173 -16.28 42.15 5.81
N TYR A 174 -16.05 42.90 4.73
CA TYR A 174 -14.91 43.77 4.57
C TYR A 174 -15.21 45.16 5.14
N SER A 175 -14.32 45.66 5.98
CA SER A 175 -14.36 47.03 6.48
C SER A 175 -12.95 47.51 6.86
N GLY A 176 -12.57 48.70 6.40
CA GLY A 176 -11.33 49.37 6.81
C GLY A 176 -10.07 48.54 6.54
N GLY A 177 -10.00 47.85 5.41
CA GLY A 177 -8.85 47.02 5.04
C GLY A 177 -8.85 45.60 5.64
N ASN A 178 -9.87 45.22 6.41
CA ASN A 178 -9.91 43.95 7.14
C ASN A 178 -11.18 43.16 6.81
N ILE A 179 -11.06 41.83 6.83
CA ILE A 179 -12.19 40.89 6.80
C ILE A 179 -12.54 40.50 8.22
N SER A 180 -13.82 40.50 8.57
CA SER A 180 -14.36 40.08 9.87
C SER A 180 -15.52 39.10 9.67
N GLY A 181 -16.02 38.52 10.76
CA GLY A 181 -17.14 37.56 10.73
C GLY A 181 -16.72 36.09 10.77
N PHE A 182 -15.52 35.79 11.27
CA PHE A 182 -15.05 34.42 11.46
C PHE A 182 -15.73 33.72 12.65
N PRO A 183 -15.81 32.38 12.67
CA PRO A 183 -16.32 31.64 13.82
C PRO A 183 -15.48 31.90 15.07
N ALA A 184 -16.13 32.26 16.18
CA ALA A 184 -15.46 32.74 17.39
C ALA A 184 -14.56 31.68 18.08
N THR A 185 -14.85 30.40 17.89
CA THR A 185 -14.14 29.29 18.55
C THR A 185 -12.99 28.72 17.74
N LEU A 186 -12.81 29.16 16.48
CA LEU A 186 -11.87 28.53 15.56
C LEU A 186 -10.68 29.46 15.25
N PRO A 187 -9.46 28.90 15.20
CA PRO A 187 -8.33 29.64 14.68
C PRO A 187 -8.51 29.90 13.18
N VAL A 188 -7.93 31.01 12.72
CA VAL A 188 -7.94 31.38 11.30
C VAL A 188 -6.50 31.46 10.82
N THR A 189 -6.20 30.73 9.75
CA THR A 189 -4.92 30.84 9.06
C THR A 189 -5.13 31.57 7.75
N TYR A 190 -4.37 32.63 7.49
CA TYR A 190 -4.39 33.31 6.19
C TYR A 190 -2.99 33.33 5.59
N THR A 191 -2.93 33.22 4.27
CA THR A 191 -1.69 33.21 3.50
C THR A 191 -1.80 34.31 2.44
N PRO A 192 -1.04 35.41 2.58
CA PRO A 192 -0.94 36.43 1.53
C PRO A 192 -0.40 35.81 0.23
N LEU A 193 -0.72 36.41 -0.93
CA LEU A 193 -0.40 35.86 -2.27
C LEU A 193 1.08 35.46 -2.47
N SER A 194 2.01 36.15 -1.79
CA SER A 194 3.45 35.86 -1.81
C SER A 194 4.05 35.69 -0.40
N GLY A 195 3.22 35.38 0.58
CA GLY A 195 3.60 35.30 1.99
C GLY A 195 3.58 33.87 2.55
N SER A 196 4.15 33.70 3.74
CA SER A 196 3.98 32.49 4.53
C SER A 196 2.61 32.48 5.23
N PRO A 197 2.04 31.31 5.55
CA PRO A 197 0.81 31.21 6.34
C PRO A 197 0.98 31.85 7.72
N ILE A 198 0.02 32.68 8.11
CA ILE A 198 -0.08 33.31 9.44
C ILE A 198 -1.31 32.75 10.13
N THR A 199 -1.13 32.13 11.29
CA THR A 199 -2.22 31.56 12.09
C THR A 199 -2.55 32.47 13.27
N LEU A 200 -3.80 32.89 13.35
CA LEU A 200 -4.35 33.64 14.47
C LEU A 200 -5.14 32.69 15.38
N ALA A 201 -4.84 32.74 16.68
CA ALA A 201 -5.57 31.98 17.68
C ALA A 201 -7.00 32.52 17.86
N ALA A 202 -7.95 31.64 18.14
CA ALA A 202 -9.32 32.03 18.45
C ALA A 202 -9.39 32.84 19.77
N PRO A 203 -10.28 33.85 19.89
CA PRO A 203 -11.18 34.36 18.86
C PRO A 203 -10.48 35.35 17.91
N VAL A 204 -10.80 35.26 16.61
CA VAL A 204 -10.23 36.15 15.58
C VAL A 204 -11.22 37.26 15.26
N ALA A 205 -10.91 38.50 15.68
CA ALA A 205 -11.75 39.66 15.42
C ALA A 205 -11.76 40.05 13.93
N SER A 206 -10.58 40.11 13.31
CA SER A 206 -10.43 40.43 11.90
C SER A 206 -9.09 39.94 11.32
N VAL A 207 -9.05 39.81 10.00
CA VAL A 207 -7.86 39.44 9.22
C VAL A 207 -7.57 40.55 8.21
N PRO A 208 -6.32 41.04 8.07
CA PRO A 208 -5.98 42.04 7.07
C PRO A 208 -6.16 41.48 5.66
N TYR A 209 -6.79 42.26 4.78
CA TYR A 209 -7.05 41.86 3.40
C TYR A 209 -5.88 42.19 2.46
N SER A 210 -5.56 41.23 1.59
CA SER A 210 -4.75 41.45 0.39
C SER A 210 -5.33 40.64 -0.76
N SER A 211 -5.40 41.22 -1.96
CA SER A 211 -5.96 40.53 -3.13
C SER A 211 -5.15 39.29 -3.47
N GLY A 212 -5.84 38.16 -3.64
CA GLY A 212 -5.24 36.86 -3.93
C GLY A 212 -4.84 36.05 -2.70
N MET A 213 -5.14 36.52 -1.49
CA MET A 213 -4.85 35.75 -0.28
C MET A 213 -5.77 34.53 -0.14
N SER A 214 -5.24 33.48 0.49
CA SER A 214 -6.01 32.31 0.92
C SER A 214 -6.33 32.45 2.41
N ILE A 215 -7.54 32.07 2.80
CA ILE A 215 -7.94 31.90 4.19
C ILE A 215 -8.31 30.43 4.42
N ALA A 216 -7.96 29.88 5.57
CA ALA A 216 -8.36 28.57 6.05
C ALA A 216 -8.89 28.68 7.48
N VAL A 217 -10.08 28.12 7.73
CA VAL A 217 -10.74 28.12 9.03
C VAL A 217 -11.61 26.86 9.13
N GLY A 218 -11.58 26.15 10.27
CA GLY A 218 -12.45 24.99 10.50
C GLY A 218 -12.39 23.89 9.44
N GLY A 219 -11.23 23.67 8.81
CA GLY A 219 -11.09 22.68 7.73
C GLY A 219 -11.62 23.13 6.37
N VAL A 220 -11.98 24.40 6.19
CA VAL A 220 -12.41 24.97 4.91
C VAL A 220 -11.44 26.05 4.48
N SER A 221 -10.94 25.98 3.25
CA SER A 221 -10.08 26.99 2.65
C SER A 221 -10.72 27.62 1.41
N PHE A 222 -10.45 28.90 1.20
CA PHE A 222 -10.94 29.68 0.05
C PHE A 222 -10.01 30.85 -0.20
N THR A 223 -10.10 31.43 -1.40
CA THR A 223 -9.31 32.59 -1.82
C THR A 223 -10.21 33.79 -2.05
N LEU A 224 -9.74 34.96 -1.67
CA LEU A 224 -10.39 36.25 -1.94
C LEU A 224 -9.49 37.06 -2.87
N SER A 225 -10.05 37.59 -3.95
CA SER A 225 -9.31 38.35 -4.96
C SER A 225 -10.11 39.53 -5.47
N GLY A 226 -9.44 40.56 -6.00
CA GLY A 226 -10.06 41.76 -6.55
C GLY A 226 -10.07 42.95 -5.58
N ALA A 227 -10.74 44.03 -5.99
CA ALA A 227 -10.82 45.25 -5.19
C ALA A 227 -12.05 45.20 -4.27
N MET A 228 -11.81 45.19 -2.96
CA MET A 228 -12.87 45.26 -1.94
C MET A 228 -13.21 46.72 -1.64
N GLN A 229 -14.48 47.00 -1.37
CA GLN A 229 -14.96 48.25 -0.78
C GLN A 229 -15.66 47.98 0.55
N ASP A 230 -15.68 48.98 1.43
CA ASP A 230 -16.37 48.87 2.72
C ASP A 230 -17.83 48.43 2.51
N GLN A 231 -18.28 47.52 3.36
CA GLN A 231 -19.59 46.85 3.30
C GLN A 231 -19.69 45.70 2.30
N ASP A 232 -18.65 45.42 1.50
CA ASP A 232 -18.59 44.18 0.73
C ASP A 232 -18.67 42.97 1.66
N SER A 233 -19.46 41.97 1.29
CA SER A 233 -19.65 40.77 2.08
C SER A 233 -19.73 39.52 1.23
N PHE A 234 -19.33 38.41 1.84
CA PHE A 234 -19.36 37.08 1.27
C PHE A 234 -19.99 36.14 2.27
N THR A 235 -20.74 35.18 1.76
CA THR A 235 -21.34 34.13 2.57
C THR A 235 -20.57 32.83 2.37
N LEU A 236 -20.40 32.07 3.45
CA LEU A 236 -19.97 30.68 3.42
C LEU A 236 -20.96 29.87 4.23
N GLY A 237 -21.50 28.81 3.66
CA GLY A 237 -22.46 27.97 4.36
C GLY A 237 -22.73 26.65 3.66
N PRO A 238 -23.62 25.82 4.24
CA PRO A 238 -24.00 24.53 3.68
C PRO A 238 -24.45 24.64 2.22
N ASN A 239 -23.95 23.74 1.37
CA ASN A 239 -24.24 23.73 -0.06
C ASN A 239 -25.61 23.10 -0.35
N ALA A 240 -26.68 23.91 -0.28
CA ALA A 240 -28.03 23.47 -0.63
C ALA A 240 -28.20 23.12 -2.13
N GLY A 241 -27.32 23.62 -3.00
CA GLY A 241 -27.31 23.35 -4.45
C GLY A 241 -26.46 22.14 -4.86
N GLY A 242 -26.07 21.29 -3.91
CA GLY A 242 -25.12 20.20 -4.13
C GLY A 242 -25.46 19.23 -5.24
N VAL A 243 -26.73 19.10 -5.64
CA VAL A 243 -27.19 18.18 -6.69
C VAL A 243 -26.51 18.40 -8.06
N SER A 244 -26.01 19.61 -8.32
CA SER A 244 -25.30 19.96 -9.57
C SER A 244 -23.80 20.25 -9.35
N ASP A 245 -23.29 20.01 -8.14
CA ASP A 245 -21.90 20.26 -7.77
C ASP A 245 -21.08 18.97 -7.87
N SER A 246 -20.04 18.98 -8.69
CA SER A 246 -19.14 17.84 -8.90
C SER A 246 -17.73 18.06 -8.36
N ARG A 247 -17.52 19.06 -7.48
CA ARG A 247 -16.18 19.42 -6.99
C ARG A 247 -15.49 18.27 -6.27
N ASN A 248 -16.20 17.54 -5.41
CA ASN A 248 -15.60 16.40 -4.70
C ASN A 248 -15.37 15.20 -5.64
N ALA A 249 -16.26 14.98 -6.61
CA ALA A 249 -16.07 13.96 -7.65
C ALA A 249 -14.81 14.21 -8.49
N VAL A 250 -14.51 15.47 -8.83
CA VAL A 250 -13.26 15.84 -9.51
C VAL A 250 -12.04 15.53 -8.62
N GLN A 251 -12.10 15.81 -7.31
CA GLN A 251 -11.02 15.47 -6.39
C GLN A 251 -10.83 13.95 -6.26
N LEU A 252 -11.91 13.17 -6.21
CA LEU A 252 -11.85 11.71 -6.25
C LEU A 252 -11.20 11.20 -7.54
N GLY A 253 -11.53 11.81 -8.69
CA GLY A 253 -10.87 11.50 -9.97
C GLY A 253 -9.37 11.82 -9.97
N ASN A 254 -8.98 12.94 -9.36
CA ASN A 254 -7.59 13.37 -9.25
C ASN A 254 -6.72 12.40 -8.42
N LEU A 255 -7.32 11.57 -7.55
CA LEU A 255 -6.57 10.53 -6.82
C LEU A 255 -5.89 9.52 -7.76
N GLN A 256 -6.39 9.33 -8.98
CA GLN A 256 -5.77 8.43 -9.96
C GLN A 256 -4.33 8.87 -10.33
N THR A 257 -4.09 10.17 -10.41
CA THR A 257 -2.80 10.76 -10.83
C THR A 257 -1.99 11.32 -9.66
N THR A 258 -2.62 11.47 -8.50
CA THR A 258 -1.98 11.94 -7.27
C THR A 258 -1.05 10.87 -6.70
N LYS A 259 0.13 11.28 -6.25
CA LYS A 259 1.06 10.41 -5.54
C LYS A 259 0.59 10.28 -4.09
N THR A 260 0.15 9.09 -3.72
CA THR A 260 -0.40 8.80 -2.39
C THR A 260 0.29 7.63 -1.70
N LEU A 261 1.04 6.84 -2.47
CA LEU A 261 1.71 5.62 -2.02
C LEU A 261 3.22 5.78 -2.09
N LEU A 262 3.91 4.98 -1.28
CA LEU A 262 5.37 4.93 -1.13
C LEU A 262 6.00 6.28 -0.78
N SER A 263 6.96 6.26 0.14
CA SER A 263 7.64 7.48 0.54
C SER A 263 8.99 7.59 -0.12
N ALA A 264 9.28 8.74 -0.75
CA ALA A 264 10.62 9.13 -1.15
C ALA A 264 10.94 10.46 -0.46
N ASN A 265 12.03 10.51 0.30
CA ASN A 265 12.43 11.68 1.10
C ASN A 265 11.31 12.19 2.02
N GLY A 266 10.54 11.29 2.63
CA GLY A 266 9.45 11.64 3.54
C GLY A 266 8.16 12.12 2.87
N SER A 267 8.08 12.10 1.54
CA SER A 267 6.90 12.53 0.78
C SER A 267 6.31 11.40 -0.07
N PRO A 268 4.98 11.35 -0.28
CA PRO A 268 4.35 10.42 -1.21
C PRO A 268 4.97 10.51 -2.61
N SER A 269 5.29 9.36 -3.20
CA SER A 269 6.16 9.30 -4.40
C SER A 269 5.55 8.56 -5.58
N ALA A 270 4.55 7.70 -5.35
CA ALA A 270 3.96 6.84 -6.35
C ALA A 270 2.42 6.94 -6.40
N THR A 271 1.89 6.80 -7.61
CA THR A 271 0.46 6.63 -7.87
C THR A 271 0.08 5.15 -7.75
N PHE A 272 -1.22 4.83 -7.70
CA PHE A 272 -1.69 3.44 -7.72
C PHE A 272 -1.14 2.65 -8.92
N GLN A 273 -1.12 3.28 -10.09
CA GLN A 273 -0.65 2.63 -11.31
C GLN A 273 0.87 2.43 -11.33
N SER A 274 1.63 3.35 -10.74
CA SER A 274 3.08 3.18 -10.59
C SER A 274 3.40 1.94 -9.75
N VAL A 275 2.74 1.79 -8.59
CA VAL A 275 2.93 0.63 -7.70
C VAL A 275 2.51 -0.68 -8.38
N TYR A 276 1.40 -0.66 -9.13
CA TYR A 276 0.98 -1.82 -9.91
C TYR A 276 2.02 -2.22 -10.96
N SER A 277 2.49 -1.26 -11.76
CA SER A 277 3.49 -1.49 -12.81
C SER A 277 4.81 -2.01 -12.25
N GLN A 278 5.26 -1.48 -11.11
CA GLN A 278 6.44 -1.97 -10.40
C GLN A 278 6.24 -3.42 -9.93
N THR A 279 5.07 -3.76 -9.40
CA THR A 279 4.76 -5.13 -8.96
C THR A 279 4.82 -6.12 -10.12
N VAL A 280 4.16 -5.80 -11.24
CA VAL A 280 4.17 -6.65 -12.46
C VAL A 280 5.59 -6.79 -13.01
N SER A 281 6.36 -5.70 -13.04
CA SER A 281 7.75 -5.72 -13.51
C SER A 281 8.64 -6.59 -12.62
N ALA A 282 8.51 -6.49 -11.30
CA ALA A 282 9.26 -7.30 -10.36
C ALA A 282 8.98 -8.80 -10.54
N VAL A 283 7.70 -9.19 -10.67
CA VAL A 283 7.31 -10.58 -10.94
C VAL A 283 7.84 -11.06 -12.29
N GLY A 284 7.70 -10.26 -13.34
CA GLY A 284 8.19 -10.60 -14.69
C GLY A 284 9.71 -10.80 -14.73
N ASN A 285 10.46 -9.91 -14.07
CA ASN A 285 11.91 -10.02 -13.96
C ASN A 285 12.32 -11.25 -13.16
N LYS A 286 11.68 -11.52 -12.01
CA LYS A 286 12.00 -12.70 -11.20
C LYS A 286 11.66 -14.00 -11.92
N ALA A 287 10.56 -14.05 -12.66
CA ALA A 287 10.20 -15.21 -13.47
C ALA A 287 11.24 -15.48 -14.57
N ARG A 288 11.73 -14.43 -15.24
CA ARG A 288 12.80 -14.55 -16.24
C ARG A 288 14.10 -15.07 -15.62
N GLU A 289 14.50 -14.51 -14.48
CA GLU A 289 15.69 -14.94 -13.72
C GLU A 289 15.60 -16.43 -13.35
N VAL A 290 14.50 -16.85 -12.74
CA VAL A 290 14.27 -18.25 -12.33
C VAL A 290 14.25 -19.18 -13.54
N LYS A 291 13.66 -18.76 -14.67
CA LYS A 291 13.65 -19.56 -15.90
C LYS A 291 15.07 -19.79 -16.44
N VAL A 292 15.89 -18.75 -16.51
CA VAL A 292 17.29 -18.88 -16.96
C VAL A 292 18.08 -19.80 -16.03
N ASN A 293 17.91 -19.66 -14.71
CA ASN A 293 18.57 -20.54 -13.74
C ASN A 293 18.11 -21.99 -13.87
N ARG A 294 16.81 -22.22 -14.11
CA ARG A 294 16.27 -23.56 -14.37
C ARG A 294 16.90 -24.17 -15.62
N ASP A 295 16.97 -23.43 -16.73
CA ASP A 295 17.51 -23.91 -18.01
C ASP A 295 19.01 -24.26 -17.89
N ALA A 296 19.75 -23.45 -17.14
CA ALA A 296 21.16 -23.73 -16.81
C ALA A 296 21.31 -24.98 -15.93
N GLN A 297 20.49 -25.12 -14.89
CA GLN A 297 20.51 -26.29 -14.01
C GLN A 297 20.10 -27.57 -14.73
N GLU A 298 19.11 -27.50 -15.62
CA GLU A 298 18.68 -28.62 -16.46
C GLU A 298 19.81 -29.05 -17.41
N SER A 299 20.51 -28.11 -18.02
CA SER A 299 21.68 -28.39 -18.85
C SER A 299 22.81 -29.05 -18.05
N LEU A 300 23.06 -28.60 -16.82
CA LEU A 300 24.06 -29.20 -15.92
C LEU A 300 23.67 -30.63 -15.53
N VAL A 301 22.40 -30.87 -15.20
CA VAL A 301 21.88 -32.22 -14.89
C VAL A 301 22.03 -33.14 -16.09
N ASN A 302 21.73 -32.67 -17.31
CA ASN A 302 21.91 -33.46 -18.53
C ASN A 302 23.37 -33.82 -18.77
N GLN A 303 24.30 -32.89 -18.59
CA GLN A 303 25.75 -33.16 -18.71
C GLN A 303 26.24 -34.16 -17.66
N ALA A 304 25.83 -33.99 -16.39
CA ALA A 304 26.19 -34.91 -15.32
C ALA A 304 25.63 -36.33 -15.59
N THR A 305 24.41 -36.42 -16.12
CA THR A 305 23.78 -37.70 -16.49
C THR A 305 24.52 -38.36 -17.64
N GLN A 306 24.92 -37.62 -18.67
CA GLN A 306 25.71 -38.14 -19.79
C GLN A 306 27.09 -38.62 -19.33
N ALA A 307 27.77 -37.85 -18.47
CA ALA A 307 29.05 -38.25 -17.90
C ALA A 307 28.92 -39.51 -17.03
N GLN A 308 27.88 -39.60 -16.20
CA GLN A 308 27.57 -40.82 -15.44
C GLN A 308 27.35 -42.00 -16.38
N GLN A 309 26.53 -41.84 -17.43
CA GLN A 309 26.29 -42.88 -18.43
C GLN A 309 27.55 -43.27 -19.20
N SER A 310 28.52 -42.38 -19.40
CA SER A 310 29.79 -42.76 -20.04
C SER A 310 30.70 -43.61 -19.14
N VAL A 311 30.57 -43.50 -17.82
CA VAL A 311 31.38 -44.26 -16.85
C VAL A 311 30.67 -45.53 -16.39
N ALA A 312 29.36 -45.45 -16.15
CA ALA A 312 28.52 -46.56 -15.70
C ALA A 312 27.82 -47.30 -16.87
N GLY A 313 27.94 -46.78 -18.09
CA GLY A 313 27.38 -47.41 -19.28
C GLY A 313 28.16 -48.66 -19.63
N VAL A 314 27.44 -49.76 -19.76
CA VAL A 314 27.99 -51.02 -20.26
C VAL A 314 28.32 -50.85 -21.74
N ASN A 315 29.60 -50.99 -22.11
CA ASN A 315 29.99 -51.03 -23.50
C ASN A 315 29.64 -52.40 -24.08
N LEU A 316 28.50 -52.49 -24.78
CA LEU A 316 27.98 -53.74 -25.33
C LEU A 316 28.96 -54.39 -26.32
N ASP A 317 29.81 -53.63 -27.00
CA ASP A 317 30.82 -54.18 -27.91
C ASP A 317 32.00 -54.81 -27.14
N GLU A 318 32.38 -54.22 -26.00
CA GLU A 318 33.40 -54.77 -25.11
C GLU A 318 32.88 -55.99 -24.35
N GLU A 319 31.64 -55.96 -23.86
CA GLU A 319 30.97 -57.13 -23.30
C GLU A 319 30.79 -58.24 -24.34
N ALA A 320 30.45 -57.91 -25.60
CA ALA A 320 30.35 -58.89 -26.68
C ALA A 320 31.72 -59.50 -27.03
N ALA A 321 32.78 -58.69 -27.09
CA ALA A 321 34.15 -59.18 -27.30
C ALA A 321 34.62 -60.07 -26.14
N ASN A 322 34.35 -59.68 -24.90
CA ASN A 322 34.64 -60.48 -23.71
C ASN A 322 33.82 -61.77 -23.69
N LEU A 323 32.55 -61.72 -24.11
CA LEU A 323 31.68 -62.89 -24.20
C LEU A 323 32.16 -63.87 -25.27
N ILE A 324 32.58 -63.38 -26.45
CA ILE A 324 33.23 -64.23 -27.48
C ILE A 324 34.53 -64.82 -26.93
N ARG A 325 35.34 -64.03 -26.22
CA ARG A 325 36.59 -64.50 -25.61
C ARG A 325 36.32 -65.59 -24.56
N TYR A 326 35.32 -65.42 -23.71
CA TYR A 326 34.90 -66.42 -22.73
C TYR A 326 34.34 -67.68 -23.39
N GLN A 327 33.58 -67.55 -24.47
CA GLN A 327 33.11 -68.69 -25.26
C GLN A 327 34.27 -69.47 -25.89
N GLN A 328 35.26 -68.77 -26.48
CA GLN A 328 36.46 -69.40 -27.05
C GLN A 328 37.32 -70.06 -25.97
N ALA A 329 37.50 -69.41 -24.82
CA ALA A 329 38.22 -69.97 -23.68
C ALA A 329 37.51 -71.21 -23.12
N TYR A 330 36.18 -71.21 -23.05
CA TYR A 330 35.39 -72.36 -22.60
C TYR A 330 35.49 -73.54 -23.60
N GLN A 331 35.42 -73.27 -24.90
CA GLN A 331 35.62 -74.29 -25.94
C GLN A 331 37.05 -74.84 -25.92
N ALA A 332 38.06 -74.00 -25.69
CA ALA A 332 39.46 -74.42 -25.55
C ALA A 332 39.65 -75.29 -24.29
N ALA A 333 39.12 -74.88 -23.14
CA ALA A 333 39.13 -75.66 -21.90
C ALA A 333 38.42 -77.01 -22.06
N GLY A 334 37.28 -77.05 -22.77
CA GLY A 334 36.58 -78.28 -23.12
C GLY A 334 37.38 -79.20 -24.03
N LYS A 335 38.16 -78.65 -24.98
CA LYS A 335 39.10 -79.44 -25.80
C LYS A 335 40.28 -79.97 -24.97
N VAL A 336 40.85 -79.15 -24.07
CA VAL A 336 41.91 -79.58 -23.15
C VAL A 336 41.41 -80.70 -22.24
N MET A 337 40.20 -80.60 -21.69
CA MET A 337 39.57 -81.67 -20.90
C MET A 337 39.35 -82.95 -21.72
N ASN A 338 38.90 -82.84 -22.97
CA ASN A 338 38.78 -84.00 -23.86
C ASN A 338 40.13 -84.64 -24.18
N ILE A 339 41.18 -83.85 -24.41
CA ILE A 339 42.54 -84.35 -24.64
C ILE A 339 43.08 -85.00 -23.37
N ALA A 340 42.90 -84.38 -22.20
CA ALA A 340 43.30 -84.95 -20.91
C ALA A 340 42.55 -86.25 -20.60
N SER A 341 41.24 -86.34 -20.86
CA SER A 341 40.46 -87.58 -20.75
C SER A 341 41.00 -88.66 -21.68
N LYS A 342 41.28 -88.32 -22.95
CA LYS A 342 41.88 -89.26 -23.91
C LYS A 342 43.27 -89.73 -23.47
N LEU A 343 44.10 -88.84 -22.94
CA LEU A 343 45.42 -89.22 -22.41
C LEU A 343 45.28 -90.08 -21.15
N PHE A 344 44.33 -89.79 -20.27
CA PHE A 344 44.04 -90.59 -19.09
C PHE A 344 43.54 -92.00 -19.48
N ASP A 345 42.61 -92.11 -20.42
CA ASP A 345 42.14 -93.39 -20.95
C ASP A 345 43.28 -94.18 -21.62
N GLN A 346 44.18 -93.52 -22.34
CA GLN A 346 45.37 -94.19 -22.94
C GLN A 346 46.37 -94.67 -21.88
N VAL A 347 46.59 -93.90 -20.80
CA VAL A 347 47.43 -94.34 -19.67
C VAL A 347 46.78 -95.50 -18.93
N LEU A 348 45.46 -95.49 -18.75
CA LEU A 348 44.71 -96.58 -18.13
C LEU A 348 44.75 -97.85 -19.01
N ALA A 349 44.68 -97.70 -20.33
CA ALA A 349 44.77 -98.81 -21.30
C ALA A 349 46.18 -99.41 -21.41
N LEU A 350 47.24 -98.65 -21.10
CA LEU A 350 48.62 -99.15 -20.99
C LEU A 350 48.91 -99.82 -19.64
N GLY A 351 48.01 -99.67 -18.66
CA GLY A 351 48.11 -100.24 -17.31
C GLY A 351 47.35 -101.56 -17.10
N GLN A 352 46.75 -102.13 -18.15
CA GLN A 352 46.24 -103.50 -18.21
C GLN A 352 47.13 -104.35 -19.11
#